data_AF-A0A847VD90-F1
#
_entry.id   AF-A0A847VD90-F1
#
_cell.length_a   1.000
_cell.length_b   1.000
_cell.length_c   1.000
_cell.angle_alpha   90.00
_cell.angle_beta   90.00
_cell.angle_gamma   90.00
#
_symmetry.space_group_name_H-M   'P 1'
#
loop_
_entity.id
_entity.type
_entity.pdbx_description
1 polymer ?
#
loop_
_entity_poly.entity_id
_entity_poly.type
_entity_poly.pdbx_seq_one_letter_code
_entity_poly.pdbx_strand_id
1 'polypeptide(L)'
;KYKNVSILLAKQHALVIEEGLKDLKSKNIQCNYVVIDQFSSSKSRVVNELGEYGRECDLIQRHRGEEDIAVASASIIARGIFIQEWERMCSKYKLNFPKGASDVISTGREFVSMYGQEKLRDVAKVGFKTTQKIFSLY
;
A
#
# COMPACT_ATOMS: atom_id res chain seq x y z
N LYS A 1 -9.46 -7.62 -9.76
CA LYS A 1 -9.71 -8.51 -8.60
C LYS A 1 -10.28 -7.77 -7.38
N TYR A 2 -9.88 -6.53 -7.09
CA TYR A 2 -10.48 -5.73 -6.00
C TYR A 2 -11.12 -4.44 -6.56
N LYS A 3 -12.42 -4.25 -6.33
CA LYS A 3 -13.17 -3.04 -6.72
C LYS A 3 -13.08 -1.92 -5.67
N ASN A 4 -12.49 -2.21 -4.51
CA ASN A 4 -12.41 -1.30 -3.36
C ASN A 4 -11.00 -1.36 -2.75
N VAL A 5 -10.32 -0.21 -2.67
CA VAL A 5 -8.96 -0.09 -2.13
C VAL A 5 -8.89 -0.51 -0.66
N SER A 6 -9.94 -0.26 0.13
CA SER A 6 -9.98 -0.60 1.55
C SER A 6 -9.96 -2.11 1.78
N ILE A 7 -10.53 -2.91 0.85
CA ILE A 7 -10.47 -4.38 0.91
C ILE A 7 -9.06 -4.87 0.58
N LEU A 8 -8.42 -4.27 -0.43
CA LEU A 8 -7.03 -4.57 -0.76
C LEU A 8 -6.12 -4.28 0.43
N LEU A 9 -6.25 -3.09 1.03
CA LEU A 9 -5.47 -2.70 2.20
C LEU A 9 -5.69 -3.68 3.35
N ALA A 10 -6.94 -4.00 3.69
CA ALA A 10 -7.24 -4.95 4.77
C ALA A 10 -6.55 -6.31 4.57
N LYS A 11 -6.61 -6.86 3.35
CA LYS A 11 -5.92 -8.12 3.01
C LYS A 11 -4.40 -8.03 3.15
N GLN A 12 -3.79 -6.93 2.69
CA GLN A 12 -2.34 -6.74 2.80
C GLN A 12 -1.89 -6.54 4.26
N HIS A 13 -2.65 -5.77 5.04
CA HIS A 13 -2.40 -5.61 6.48
C HIS A 13 -2.51 -6.94 7.21
N ALA A 14 -3.57 -7.71 6.98
CA ALA A 14 -3.74 -9.01 7.60
C ALA A 14 -2.59 -9.97 7.26
N LEU A 15 -2.16 -10.03 5.99
CA LEU A 15 -1.04 -10.86 5.57
C LEU A 15 0.25 -10.53 6.34
N VAL A 16 0.63 -9.25 6.40
CA VAL A 16 1.86 -8.82 7.08
C VAL A 16 1.77 -9.05 8.59
N ILE A 17 0.59 -8.92 9.19
CA ILE A 17 0.36 -9.24 10.61
C ILE A 17 0.59 -10.74 10.85
N GLU A 18 0.02 -11.61 10.03
CA GLU A 18 0.22 -13.06 10.16
C GLU A 18 1.69 -13.44 10.00
N GLU A 19 2.39 -12.86 9.02
CA GLU A 19 3.82 -13.10 8.81
C GLU A 19 4.68 -12.62 9.98
N GLY A 20 4.39 -11.41 10.49
CA GLY A 20 5.08 -10.85 11.66
C GLY A 20 4.86 -11.66 12.93
N LEU A 21 3.61 -12.05 13.21
CA LEU A 21 3.28 -12.86 14.39
C LEU A 21 3.90 -14.26 14.31
N LYS A 22 3.91 -14.87 13.12
CA LYS A 22 4.58 -16.15 12.88
C LYS A 22 6.09 -16.06 13.12
N ASP A 23 6.74 -14.99 12.64
CA ASP A 23 8.16 -14.74 12.87
C ASP A 23 8.46 -14.57 14.37
N LEU A 24 7.67 -13.76 15.09
CA LEU A 24 7.81 -13.58 16.54
C LEU A 24 7.64 -14.89 17.31
N LYS A 25 6.62 -15.70 16.97
CA LYS A 25 6.39 -17.02 17.58
C LYS A 25 7.56 -17.96 17.36
N SER A 26 8.15 -17.96 16.16
CA SER A 26 9.35 -18.78 15.84
C SER A 26 10.58 -18.41 16.67
N LYS A 27 10.65 -17.16 17.15
CA LYS A 27 11.71 -16.62 18.01
C LYS A 27 11.36 -16.71 19.50
N ASN A 28 10.24 -17.35 19.85
CA ASN A 28 9.72 -17.43 21.21
C ASN A 28 9.48 -16.04 21.84
N ILE A 29 9.09 -15.06 21.04
CA ILE A 29 8.74 -13.69 21.47
C ILE A 29 7.22 -13.58 21.50
N GLN A 30 6.66 -13.24 22.65
CA GLN A 30 5.23 -13.02 22.81
C GLN A 30 4.84 -11.62 22.32
N CYS A 31 3.85 -11.55 21.42
CA CYS A 31 3.20 -10.31 21.00
C CYS A 31 1.87 -10.18 21.74
N ASN A 32 1.72 -9.16 22.59
CA ASN A 32 0.50 -8.99 23.38
C ASN A 32 -0.64 -8.35 22.59
N TYR A 33 -0.32 -7.39 21.72
CA TYR A 33 -1.29 -6.66 20.93
C TYR A 33 -0.68 -6.18 19.61
N VAL A 34 -1.54 -5.96 18.62
CA VAL A 34 -1.20 -5.42 17.31
C VAL A 34 -1.90 -4.08 17.14
N VAL A 35 -1.15 -3.03 16.79
CA VAL A 35 -1.71 -1.70 16.54
C VAL A 35 -1.71 -1.42 15.04
N ILE A 36 -2.84 -0.92 14.54
CA ILE A 36 -3.00 -0.50 13.14
C ILE A 36 -3.52 0.94 13.11
N ASP A 37 -2.91 1.76 12.24
CA ASP A 37 -3.47 3.05 11.87
C ASP A 37 -4.75 2.87 11.05
N GLN A 38 -5.86 3.41 11.55
CA GLN A 38 -7.18 3.14 11.02
C GLN A 38 -7.39 3.84 9.67
N PHE A 39 -7.22 3.09 8.58
CA PHE A 39 -7.45 3.55 7.21
C PHE A 39 -8.90 3.37 6.71
N SER A 40 -9.79 2.83 7.54
CA SER A 40 -11.17 2.51 7.15
C SER A 40 -12.18 2.81 8.25
N SER A 41 -13.35 3.31 7.87
CA SER A 41 -14.47 3.52 8.81
C SER A 41 -15.00 2.20 9.40
N SER A 42 -14.87 1.10 8.66
CA SER A 42 -15.28 -0.23 9.10
C SER A 42 -14.08 -1.00 9.65
N LYS A 43 -13.99 -1.07 10.98
CA LYS A 43 -12.94 -1.81 11.70
C LYS A 43 -12.97 -3.32 11.42
N SER A 44 -14.13 -3.86 11.07
CA SER A 44 -14.30 -5.29 10.74
C SER A 44 -13.58 -5.70 9.46
N ARG A 45 -13.21 -4.76 8.58
CA ARG A 45 -12.50 -5.10 7.33
C ARG A 45 -11.19 -5.82 7.58
N VAL A 46 -10.40 -5.37 8.55
CA VAL A 46 -9.13 -6.02 8.88
C VAL A 46 -9.38 -7.30 9.66
N VAL A 47 -10.26 -7.24 10.68
CA VAL A 47 -10.56 -8.38 11.56
C VAL A 47 -11.03 -9.60 10.76
N ASN A 48 -11.88 -9.39 9.75
CA ASN A 48 -12.40 -10.46 8.90
C ASN A 48 -11.34 -11.10 7.98
N GLU A 49 -10.21 -10.43 7.78
CA GLU A 49 -9.11 -10.90 6.92
C GLU A 49 -7.97 -11.51 7.73
N LEU A 50 -7.97 -11.38 9.08
CA LEU A 50 -6.97 -12.00 9.95
C LEU A 50 -6.99 -13.52 9.84
N GLY A 51 -5.81 -14.12 9.93
CA GLY A 51 -5.59 -15.57 9.94
C GLY A 51 -5.64 -16.15 11.35
N GLU A 52 -4.87 -17.22 11.57
CA GLU A 52 -4.85 -17.94 12.85
C GLU A 52 -4.18 -17.11 13.94
N TYR A 53 -2.98 -16.57 13.67
CA TYR A 53 -2.19 -15.87 14.68
C TYR A 53 -2.80 -14.52 15.05
N GLY A 54 -3.31 -13.78 14.07
CA GLY A 54 -3.93 -12.49 14.29
C GLY A 54 -5.21 -12.56 15.12
N ARG A 55 -5.95 -13.68 15.07
CA ARG A 55 -7.16 -13.88 15.89
C ARG A 55 -6.87 -14.17 17.35
N GLU A 56 -5.66 -14.61 17.68
CA GLU A 56 -5.20 -14.84 19.05
C GLU A 56 -4.64 -13.57 19.71
N CYS A 57 -4.43 -12.49 18.93
CA CYS A 57 -3.87 -11.23 19.41
C CYS A 57 -4.92 -10.13 19.57
N ASP A 58 -4.72 -9.25 20.55
CA ASP A 58 -5.56 -8.07 20.72
C ASP A 58 -5.28 -7.05 19.61
N LEU A 59 -6.25 -6.83 18.72
CA LEU A 59 -6.14 -5.87 17.64
C LEU A 59 -6.66 -4.48 18.04
N ILE A 60 -5.77 -3.49 18.05
CA ILE A 60 -6.08 -2.09 18.35
C ILE A 60 -6.05 -1.28 17.04
N GLN A 61 -7.22 -0.77 16.63
CA GLN A 61 -7.35 0.15 15.50
C GLN A 61 -7.71 1.55 16.00
N ARG A 62 -6.82 2.51 15.77
CA ARG A 62 -6.99 3.92 16.16
C ARG A 62 -6.63 4.88 15.03
N HIS A 63 -7.26 6.05 15.03
CA HIS A 63 -6.78 7.20 14.27
C HIS A 63 -5.53 7.77 14.95
N ARG A 64 -4.64 8.41 14.18
CA ARG A 64 -3.32 8.86 14.65
C ARG A 64 -2.46 7.71 15.17
N GLY A 65 -2.42 6.62 14.40
CA GLY A 65 -1.64 5.44 14.76
C GLY A 65 -0.16 5.76 15.01
N GLU A 66 0.38 6.83 14.42
CA GLU A 66 1.77 7.29 14.58
C GLU A 66 2.17 7.69 16.00
N GLU A 67 1.22 7.89 16.92
CA GLU A 67 1.52 8.03 18.36
C GLU A 67 2.12 6.74 18.95
N ASP A 68 1.89 5.60 18.30
CA ASP A 68 2.55 4.34 18.60
C ASP A 68 3.93 4.26 17.94
N ILE A 69 4.97 3.95 18.72
CA ILE A 69 6.32 3.81 18.18
C ILE A 69 6.43 2.68 17.15
N ALA A 70 5.67 1.59 17.30
CA ALA A 70 5.70 0.48 16.35
C ALA A 70 5.04 0.88 15.01
N VAL A 71 3.93 1.60 15.06
CA VAL A 71 3.25 2.11 13.85
C VAL A 71 4.08 3.20 13.18
N ALA A 72 4.71 4.10 13.94
CA ALA A 72 5.62 5.11 13.42
C ALA A 72 6.83 4.45 12.71
N SER A 73 7.42 3.43 13.33
CA SER A 73 8.52 2.66 12.75
C SER A 73 8.10 1.95 11.46
N ALA A 74 6.94 1.29 11.46
CA ALA A 74 6.38 0.65 10.27
C ALA A 74 6.15 1.68 9.13
N SER A 75 5.67 2.87 9.47
CA SER A 75 5.44 3.96 8.50
C SER A 75 6.74 4.46 7.86
N ILE A 76 7.81 4.57 8.63
CA ILE A 76 9.15 4.93 8.13
C ILE A 76 9.68 3.85 7.19
N ILE A 77 9.60 2.58 7.60
CA ILE A 77 10.06 1.44 6.79
C ILE A 77 9.29 1.39 5.47
N ALA A 78 7.95 1.47 5.52
CA ALA A 78 7.12 1.45 4.33
C ALA A 78 7.43 2.60 3.36
N ARG A 79 7.70 3.80 3.88
CA ARG A 79 8.10 4.95 3.05
C ARG A 79 9.48 4.77 2.44
N GLY A 80 10.44 4.20 3.17
CA GLY A 80 11.76 3.86 2.66
C GLY A 80 11.67 2.89 1.48
N ILE A 81 10.92 1.80 1.65
CA ILE A 81 10.69 0.81 0.58
C ILE A 81 9.97 1.46 -0.61
N PHE A 82 8.96 2.30 -0.37
CA PHE A 82 8.26 3.00 -1.45
C PHE A 82 9.23 3.85 -2.30
N ILE A 83 10.15 4.58 -1.68
CA ILE A 83 11.13 5.40 -2.41
C ILE A 83 12.04 4.51 -3.25
N GLN A 84 12.55 3.41 -2.69
CA GLN A 84 13.40 2.46 -3.40
C GLN A 84 12.69 1.84 -4.62
N GLU A 85 11.45 1.38 -4.45
CA GLU A 85 10.65 0.82 -5.55
C GLU A 85 10.30 1.87 -6.60
N TRP A 86 10.04 3.11 -6.17
CA TRP A 86 9.82 4.23 -7.07
C TRP A 86 11.07 4.56 -7.91
N GLU A 87 12.26 4.56 -7.32
CA GLU A 87 13.53 4.76 -8.04
C GLU A 87 13.81 3.63 -9.03
N ARG A 88 13.55 2.38 -8.64
CA ARG A 88 13.63 1.21 -9.54
C ARG A 88 12.69 1.36 -10.72
N MET A 89 11.46 1.79 -10.50
CA MET A 89 10.49 2.06 -11.55
C MET A 89 10.96 3.18 -12.49
N CYS A 90 11.45 4.31 -11.94
CA CYS A 90 11.97 5.41 -12.75
C CYS A 90 13.16 4.96 -13.62
N SER A 91 14.08 4.17 -13.04
CA SER A 91 15.24 3.63 -13.74
C SER A 91 14.85 2.66 -14.85
N LYS A 92 13.91 1.75 -14.58
CA LYS A 92 13.41 0.74 -15.53
C LYS A 92 12.82 1.36 -16.79
N TYR A 93 12.06 2.44 -16.64
CA TYR A 93 11.38 3.12 -17.75
C TYR A 93 12.08 4.40 -18.20
N LYS A 94 13.27 4.70 -17.65
CA LYS A 94 14.07 5.90 -17.95
C LYS A 94 13.24 7.19 -17.92
N LEU A 95 12.29 7.26 -16.99
CA LEU A 95 11.33 8.35 -16.87
C LEU A 95 11.20 8.75 -15.40
N ASN A 96 11.22 10.05 -15.11
CA ASN A 96 11.04 10.53 -13.74
C ASN A 96 9.53 10.65 -13.43
N PHE A 97 8.99 9.71 -12.68
CA PHE A 97 7.56 9.72 -12.34
C PHE A 97 7.27 10.67 -11.17
N PRO A 98 6.44 11.71 -11.34
CA PRO A 98 6.08 12.59 -10.24
C PRO A 98 5.33 11.81 -9.15
N LYS A 99 5.62 12.14 -7.88
CA LYS A 99 4.91 11.59 -6.73
C LYS A 99 3.59 12.33 -6.55
N GLY A 100 2.58 11.65 -6.00
CA GLY A 100 1.25 12.22 -5.80
C GLY A 100 0.36 12.10 -7.03
N ALA A 101 -0.56 13.04 -7.23
CA ALA A 101 -1.58 12.98 -8.28
C ALA A 101 -1.78 14.29 -9.06
N SER A 102 -1.14 15.39 -8.67
CA SER A 102 -1.37 16.71 -9.26
C SER A 102 -0.67 16.87 -10.61
N ASP A 103 0.61 16.52 -10.68
CA ASP A 103 1.46 16.82 -11.83
C ASP A 103 1.74 15.58 -12.72
N VAL A 104 0.85 14.58 -12.66
CA VAL A 104 1.09 13.25 -13.26
C VAL A 104 0.63 13.12 -14.72
N ILE A 105 -0.14 14.08 -15.24
CA ILE A 105 -0.81 13.94 -16.55
C ILE A 105 0.18 14.01 -17.71
N SER A 106 1.11 14.97 -17.69
CA SER A 106 2.13 15.13 -18.73
C SER A 106 3.03 13.90 -18.82
N THR A 107 3.60 13.48 -17.69
CA THR A 107 4.44 12.27 -17.61
C THR A 107 3.67 11.00 -17.98
N GLY A 108 2.39 10.91 -17.59
CA GLY A 108 1.53 9.79 -17.99
C GLY A 108 1.31 9.70 -19.50
N ARG A 109 1.13 10.84 -20.17
CA ARG A 109 1.00 10.91 -21.64
C ARG A 109 2.31 10.57 -22.33
N GLU A 110 3.42 11.11 -21.84
CA GLU A 110 4.76 10.80 -22.34
C GLU A 110 5.05 9.29 -22.24
N PHE A 111 4.75 8.69 -21.09
CA PHE A 111 4.88 7.25 -20.88
C PHE A 111 4.05 6.44 -21.88
N VAL A 112 2.77 6.79 -22.07
CA VAL A 112 1.88 6.11 -23.03
C VAL A 112 2.38 6.25 -24.46
N SER A 113 2.91 7.42 -24.84
CA SER A 113 3.49 7.64 -26.16
C SER A 113 4.71 6.76 -26.42
N MET A 114 5.51 6.46 -25.40
CA MET A 114 6.73 5.65 -25.53
C MET A 114 6.47 4.15 -25.41
N TYR A 115 5.56 3.73 -24.52
CA TYR A 115 5.40 2.33 -24.12
C TYR A 115 4.01 1.74 -24.42
N GLY A 116 3.07 2.55 -24.90
CA GLY A 116 1.69 2.17 -25.19
C GLY A 116 0.76 2.22 -23.97
N GLN A 117 -0.55 2.35 -24.24
CA GLN A 117 -1.58 2.49 -23.19
C GLN A 117 -1.61 1.30 -22.23
N GLU A 118 -1.46 0.08 -22.74
CA GLU A 118 -1.50 -1.16 -21.97
C GLU A 118 -0.42 -1.22 -20.87
N LYS A 119 0.73 -0.59 -21.10
CA LYS A 119 1.84 -0.56 -20.14
C LYS A 119 1.61 0.39 -18.98
N LEU A 120 0.62 1.28 -19.05
CA LEU A 120 0.34 2.24 -17.98
C LEU A 120 -0.01 1.54 -16.65
N ARG A 121 -0.60 0.33 -16.70
CA ARG A 121 -0.90 -0.49 -15.52
C ARG A 121 0.33 -0.94 -14.74
N ASP A 122 1.50 -0.95 -15.36
CA ASP A 122 2.75 -1.37 -14.73
C ASP A 122 3.35 -0.25 -13.85
N VAL A 123 2.93 1.00 -14.06
CA VAL A 123 3.51 2.19 -13.41
C VAL A 123 2.49 3.09 -12.71
N ALA A 124 1.18 2.86 -12.90
CA ALA A 124 0.13 3.72 -12.38
C ALA A 124 -1.10 2.95 -11.86
N LYS A 125 -1.82 3.58 -10.94
CA LYS A 125 -3.13 3.13 -10.46
C LYS A 125 -4.21 3.50 -11.48
N VAL A 126 -4.39 2.66 -12.50
CA VAL A 126 -5.28 2.95 -13.65
C VAL A 126 -6.75 3.19 -13.31
N GLY A 127 -7.22 2.80 -12.12
CA GLY A 127 -8.59 3.09 -11.65
C GLY A 127 -8.85 4.55 -11.26
N PHE A 128 -7.85 5.43 -11.28
CA PHE A 128 -8.00 6.83 -10.89
C PHE A 128 -8.52 7.69 -12.06
N LYS A 129 -9.21 8.80 -11.74
CA LYS A 129 -9.73 9.75 -12.75
C LYS A 129 -8.62 10.36 -13.63
N THR A 130 -7.39 10.39 -13.14
CA THR A 130 -6.21 10.87 -13.89
C THR A 130 -5.94 10.03 -15.14
N THR A 131 -6.26 8.73 -15.13
CA THR A 131 -6.11 7.84 -16.29
C THR A 131 -6.93 8.32 -17.49
N GLN A 132 -8.18 8.73 -17.26
CA GLN A 132 -9.05 9.24 -18.33
C GLN A 132 -8.46 10.51 -18.97
N LYS A 133 -7.88 11.41 -18.15
CA LYS A 133 -7.21 12.63 -18.64
C LYS A 133 -5.94 12.34 -19.43
N ILE A 134 -5.25 11.23 -19.13
CA ILE A 134 -4.08 10.78 -19.89
C ILE A 134 -4.53 10.30 -21.28
N PHE A 135 -5.61 9.51 -21.34
CA PHE A 135 -6.11 8.96 -22.61
C PHE A 135 -6.91 9.93 -23.47
N SER A 136 -7.47 11.01 -22.91
CA SER A 136 -8.34 11.94 -23.66
C SER A 136 -7.68 12.74 -24.80
N LEU A 137 -6.38 12.55 -25.06
CA LEU A 137 -5.67 13.16 -26.20
C LEU A 137 -5.30 12.14 -27.29
N TYR A 138 -5.77 10.90 -27.16
CA TYR A 138 -5.73 9.85 -28.17
C TYR A 138 -7.15 9.57 -28.65
#